data_AF-A0A067BUY1-F1
#
_entry.id   AF-A0A067BUY1-F1
#
_cell.length_a   1.000
_cell.length_b   1.000
_cell.length_c   1.000
_cell.angle_alpha   90.00
_cell.angle_beta   90.00
_cell.angle_gamma   90.00
#
_symmetry.space_group_name_H-M   'P 1'
#
loop_
_entity.id
_entity.type
_entity.pdbx_description
1 polymer ?
#
loop_
_entity_poly.entity_id
_entity_poly.type
_entity_poly.pdbx_seq_one_letter_code
_entity_poly.pdbx_strand_id
1 'polypeptide(L)'
;MWAVAVHIGAGRHAADAASTALAEASMRDALETAGRLLRDGASATTAATAAVHVLEDAACTNAGSNGPCVNLTETGVVETDASIVDGHSGGIGCV
;
A
#
# COMPACT_ATOMS: atom_id res chain seq x y z
N MET A 1 -21.84 2.76 -6.64
CA MET A 1 -21.25 1.51 -6.10
C MET A 1 -19.75 1.64 -6.23
N TRP A 2 -18.99 1.30 -5.19
CA TRP A 2 -17.52 1.34 -5.20
C TRP A 2 -16.97 -0.06 -4.95
N ALA A 3 -15.75 -0.29 -5.41
CA ALA A 3 -14.94 -1.45 -5.07
C ALA A 3 -13.51 -0.95 -4.85
N VAL A 4 -12.81 -1.57 -3.91
CA VAL A 4 -11.38 -1.32 -3.66
C VAL A 4 -10.69 -2.65 -3.43
N ALA A 5 -9.47 -2.76 -3.94
CA ALA A 5 -8.58 -3.89 -3.74
C ALA A 5 -7.19 -3.35 -3.42
N VAL A 6 -6.45 -4.09 -2.60
CA VAL A 6 -5.08 -3.79 -2.19
C VAL A 6 -4.23 -5.07 -2.30
N HIS A 7 -2.92 -4.92 -2.40
CA HIS A 7 -1.98 -6.04 -2.28
C HIS A 7 -0.76 -5.59 -1.46
N ILE A 8 -0.08 -6.55 -0.84
CA ILE A 8 1.13 -6.30 -0.05
C ILE A 8 2.42 -6.81 -0.72
N GLY A 9 2.29 -7.21 -1.99
CA GLY A 9 3.37 -7.78 -2.81
C GLY A 9 3.08 -9.24 -3.18
N ALA A 10 3.68 -9.72 -4.26
CA ALA A 10 3.59 -11.10 -4.72
C ALA A 10 4.98 -11.73 -4.70
N GLY A 11 5.10 -12.94 -4.16
CA GLY A 11 6.38 -13.62 -4.01
C GLY A 11 6.30 -14.81 -3.08
N ARG A 12 7.45 -15.23 -2.53
CA ARG A 12 7.51 -16.27 -1.51
C ARG A 12 6.89 -15.74 -0.21
N HIS A 13 5.72 -16.27 0.14
CA HIS A 13 5.08 -15.95 1.40
C HIS A 13 5.81 -16.62 2.57
N ALA A 14 5.93 -15.90 3.69
CA ALA A 14 6.34 -16.48 4.94
C ALA A 14 5.31 -17.55 5.35
N ALA A 15 5.79 -18.72 5.76
CA ALA A 15 4.92 -19.84 6.11
C ALA A 15 4.49 -19.81 7.60
N ASP A 16 4.95 -18.82 8.36
CA ASP A 16 4.60 -18.68 9.76
C ASP A 16 3.29 -17.88 9.94
N ALA A 17 2.55 -18.24 10.99
CA ALA A 17 1.24 -17.68 11.26
C ALA A 17 1.30 -16.20 11.65
N ALA A 18 2.40 -15.75 12.27
CA ALA A 18 2.53 -14.36 12.72
C ALA A 18 2.70 -13.41 11.53
N SER A 19 3.57 -13.74 10.58
CA SER A 19 3.75 -12.97 9.34
C SER A 19 2.46 -12.92 8.51
N THR A 20 1.75 -14.04 8.41
CA THR A 20 0.44 -14.09 7.70
C THR A 20 -0.57 -13.17 8.38
N ALA A 21 -0.71 -13.26 9.70
CA ALA A 21 -1.64 -12.42 10.46
C ALA A 21 -1.31 -10.93 10.35
N LEU A 22 -0.02 -10.57 10.35
CA LEU A 22 0.43 -9.19 10.18
C LEU A 22 0.13 -8.64 8.77
N ALA A 23 0.32 -9.46 7.73
CA ALA A 23 -0.03 -9.09 6.36
C ALA A 23 -1.54 -8.90 6.18
N GLU A 24 -2.36 -9.81 6.72
CA GLU A 24 -3.81 -9.70 6.68
C GLU A 24 -4.33 -8.47 7.45
N ALA A 25 -3.74 -8.18 8.62
CA ALA A 25 -4.08 -6.98 9.40
C ALA A 25 -3.76 -5.70 8.61
N SER A 26 -2.57 -5.61 8.02
CA SER A 26 -2.15 -4.42 7.25
C SER A 26 -3.06 -4.19 6.02
N MET A 27 -3.43 -5.25 5.29
CA MET A 27 -4.37 -5.14 4.18
C MET A 27 -5.78 -4.77 4.64
N ARG A 28 -6.23 -5.29 5.80
CA ARG A 28 -7.52 -4.92 6.39
C ARG A 28 -7.56 -3.43 6.75
N ASP A 29 -6.52 -2.92 7.40
CA ASP A 29 -6.43 -1.51 7.77
C ASP A 29 -6.44 -0.58 6.54
N ALA A 30 -5.74 -0.98 5.47
CA ALA A 30 -5.75 -0.26 4.19
C ALA A 30 -7.14 -0.26 3.54
N LEU A 31 -7.82 -1.42 3.52
CA LEU A 31 -9.18 -1.55 2.99
C LEU A 31 -10.21 -0.75 3.81
N GLU A 32 -10.11 -0.77 5.14
CA GLU A 32 -10.99 -0.02 6.02
C GLU A 32 -10.81 1.49 5.85
N THR A 33 -9.56 1.93 5.72
CA THR A 33 -9.19 3.34 5.47
C THR A 33 -9.75 3.83 4.14
N ALA A 34 -9.48 3.12 3.04
CA ALA A 34 -10.01 3.48 1.73
C ALA A 34 -11.54 3.35 1.67
N GLY A 35 -12.10 2.28 2.24
CA GLY A 35 -13.53 2.04 2.28
C GLY A 35 -14.30 3.14 3.01
N ARG A 36 -13.74 3.70 4.09
CA ARG A 36 -14.31 4.87 4.79
C ARG A 36 -14.37 6.08 3.85
N LEU A 37 -13.26 6.42 3.21
CA LEU A 37 -13.19 7.55 2.29
C LEU A 37 -14.16 7.40 1.10
N LEU A 38 -14.26 6.21 0.52
CA LEU A 38 -15.18 5.92 -0.58
C LEU A 38 -16.65 6.00 -0.15
N ARG A 39 -16.98 5.56 1.07
CA ARG A 39 -18.33 5.73 1.66
C ARG A 39 -18.67 7.20 1.86
N ASP A 40 -17.69 8.02 2.23
CA ASP A 40 -17.85 9.45 2.48
C ASP A 40 -17.82 10.30 1.18
N GLY A 41 -17.70 9.65 0.01
CA GLY A 41 -17.76 10.31 -1.30
C GLY A 41 -16.42 10.87 -1.80
N ALA A 42 -15.29 10.47 -1.20
CA ALA A 42 -13.97 10.84 -1.71
C ALA A 42 -13.70 10.22 -3.09
N SER A 43 -12.74 10.80 -3.83
CA SER A 43 -12.32 10.27 -5.12
C SER A 43 -11.60 8.92 -4.99
N ALA A 44 -11.63 8.11 -6.05
CA ALA A 44 -10.89 6.86 -6.12
C ALA A 44 -9.38 7.07 -5.88
N THR A 45 -8.81 8.16 -6.41
CA THR A 45 -7.41 8.52 -6.19
C THR A 45 -7.12 8.85 -4.72
N THR A 46 -7.98 9.63 -4.05
CA THR A 46 -7.83 9.93 -2.62
C THR A 46 -7.86 8.66 -1.77
N ALA A 47 -8.81 7.76 -2.07
CA ALA A 47 -8.93 6.49 -1.37
C ALA A 47 -7.72 5.56 -1.63
N ALA A 48 -7.24 5.48 -2.88
CA ALA A 48 -6.06 4.69 -3.23
C ALA A 48 -4.79 5.23 -2.55
N THR A 49 -4.56 6.55 -2.57
CA THR A 49 -3.43 7.18 -1.86
C THR A 49 -3.45 6.86 -0.37
N ALA A 50 -4.61 6.99 0.28
CA ALA A 50 -4.73 6.69 1.70
C ALA A 50 -4.46 5.21 2.03
N ALA A 51 -4.94 4.27 1.20
CA ALA A 51 -4.62 2.86 1.36
C ALA A 51 -3.13 2.57 1.15
N VAL A 52 -2.50 3.19 0.15
CA VAL A 52 -1.07 3.01 -0.11
C VAL A 52 -0.23 3.55 1.06
N HIS A 53 -0.55 4.72 1.62
CA HIS A 53 0.16 5.23 2.81
C HIS A 53 0.09 4.26 3.99
N VAL A 54 -1.06 3.63 4.25
CA VAL A 54 -1.18 2.60 5.29
C VAL A 54 -0.25 1.42 5.02
N LEU A 55 -0.11 1.01 3.76
CA LEU A 55 0.79 -0.09 3.37
C LEU A 55 2.27 0.32 3.40
N GLU A 56 2.62 1.57 3.07
CA GLU A 56 3.99 2.10 3.16
C GLU A 56 4.47 2.20 4.61
N ASP A 57 3.57 2.51 5.55
CA ASP A 57 3.87 2.56 6.98
C ASP A 57 3.88 1.17 7.64
N ALA A 58 3.34 0.14 6.98
CA ALA A 58 3.29 -1.21 7.52
C ALA A 58 4.67 -1.89 7.49
N ALA A 59 5.13 -2.34 8.66
CA ALA A 59 6.47 -2.91 8.84
C ALA A 59 6.76 -4.18 8.01
N CYS A 60 5.72 -4.85 7.51
CA CYS A 60 5.83 -6.08 6.72
C CYS A 60 5.87 -5.87 5.21
N THR A 61 5.88 -4.62 4.73
CA THR A 61 5.89 -4.31 3.29
C THR A 61 7.30 -3.91 2.82
N ASN A 62 7.55 -4.14 1.54
CA ASN A 62 8.68 -3.55 0.82
C ASN A 62 8.20 -2.29 0.09
N ALA A 63 7.67 -1.33 0.84
CA ALA A 63 7.23 -0.02 0.36
C ALA A 63 7.48 1.02 1.46
N GLY A 64 7.52 2.30 1.09
CA GLY A 64 7.90 3.37 2.02
C GLY A 64 9.38 3.32 2.40
N SER A 65 9.75 4.05 3.46
CA SER A 65 11.16 4.28 3.81
C SER A 65 11.57 3.85 5.22
N ASN A 66 10.62 3.32 6.01
CA ASN A 66 10.77 3.25 7.47
C ASN A 66 10.66 1.82 8.05
N GLY A 67 10.39 0.80 7.22
CA GLY A 67 10.08 -0.56 7.65
C GLY A 67 11.29 -1.51 7.64
N PRO A 68 11.35 -2.52 8.52
CA PRO A 68 12.41 -3.53 8.53
C PRO A 68 12.38 -4.46 7.31
N CYS A 69 11.29 -4.46 6.54
CA CYS A 69 11.13 -5.23 5.31
C CYS A 69 11.39 -4.40 4.03
N VAL A 70 11.77 -3.12 4.16
CA VAL A 70 12.18 -2.28 3.03
C VAL A 70 13.56 -2.73 2.56
N ASN A 71 13.66 -3.04 1.26
CA ASN A 71 14.89 -3.46 0.64
C ASN A 71 15.89 -2.31 0.56
N LEU A 72 17.17 -2.68 0.62
CA LEU A 72 18.28 -1.76 0.43
C LEU A 72 18.88 -1.96 -0.97
N THR A 73 19.42 -0.88 -1.52
CA THR A 73 20.31 -0.91 -2.67
C THR A 73 21.62 -1.64 -2.36
N GLU A 74 22.45 -1.86 -3.37
CA GLU A 74 23.79 -2.45 -3.21
C GLU A 74 24.68 -1.66 -2.23
N THR A 75 24.49 -0.34 -2.13
CA THR A 75 25.23 0.53 -1.21
C THR A 75 24.59 0.63 0.19
N GLY A 76 23.50 -0.09 0.43
CA GLY A 76 22.84 -0.14 1.74
C GLY A 76 21.92 1.03 2.03
N VAL A 77 21.50 1.79 1.00
CA VAL A 77 20.53 2.89 1.15
C VAL A 77 19.14 2.48 0.68
N VAL A 78 18.11 3.11 1.23
CA VAL A 78 16.72 2.96 0.78
C VAL A 78 16.48 3.88 -0.42
N GLU A 79 15.97 3.32 -1.51
CA GLU A 79 15.46 4.04 -2.68
C GLU A 79 14.04 3.54 -2.97
N THR A 80 13.11 4.45 -3.23
CA THR A 80 11.68 4.13 -3.35
C THR A 80 11.10 4.75 -4.59
N ASP A 81 10.25 4.01 -5.29
CA ASP A 81 9.49 4.48 -6.44
C ASP A 81 8.00 4.41 -6.14
N ALA A 82 7.23 5.37 -6.64
CA ALA A 82 5.78 5.36 -6.52
C ALA A 82 5.11 5.99 -7.75
N SER A 83 3.88 5.54 -8.04
CA SER A 83 3.07 6.17 -9.09
C SER A 83 1.59 6.14 -8.75
N ILE A 84 0.85 7.11 -9.29
CA ILE A 84 -0.60 7.21 -9.19
C ILE A 84 -1.19 7.67 -10.52
N VAL A 85 -2.33 7.09 -10.87
CA VAL A 85 -3.07 7.44 -12.09
C VAL A 85 -4.52 7.75 -11.71
N ASP A 86 -5.00 8.92 -12.15
CA ASP A 86 -6.42 9.25 -12.10
C ASP A 86 -7.12 8.78 -13.38
N GLY A 87 -7.90 7.70 -13.28
CA GLY A 87 -8.65 7.17 -14.40
C GLY A 87 -9.76 8.09 -14.93
N HIS A 88 -10.19 9.10 -14.17
CA HIS A 88 -11.20 10.06 -14.63
C HIS A 88 -10.61 11.12 -15.56
N SER A 89 -9.51 11.76 -15.15
CA SER A 89 -8.86 12.84 -15.92
C SER A 89 -7.76 12.35 -16.85
N GLY A 90 -7.21 11.15 -16.63
CA GLY A 90 -5.98 10.68 -17.26
C GLY A 90 -4.70 11.29 -16.66
N GLY A 91 -4.80 12.02 -15.55
CA GLY A 91 -3.65 12.58 -14.85
C GLY A 91 -2.76 11.51 -14.24
N ILE A 92 -1.44 11.74 -14.27
CA ILE A 92 -0.42 10.80 -13.79
C ILE A 92 0.58 11.56 -12.91
N GLY A 93 1.00 10.94 -11.81
CA GLY A 93 2.13 11.37 -11.00
C GLY A 93 3.04 10.19 -10.70
N CYS A 94 4.36 10.41 -10.71
CA CYS A 94 5.36 9.42 -10.35
C CYS A 94 6.60 10.09 -9.75
N VAL A 95 7.31 9.34 -8.89
CA VAL A 95 8.61 9.68 -8.31
C VAL A 95 9.48 8.45 -8.25
#